data_AF-S0NXT0-F1
#
_entry.id   AF-S0NXT0-F1
#
_cell.length_a   1.000
_cell.length_b   1.000
_cell.length_c   1.000
_cell.angle_alpha   90.00
_cell.angle_beta   90.00
_cell.angle_gamma   90.00
#
_symmetry.space_group_name_H-M   'P 1'
#
loop_
_entity.id
_entity.type
_entity.pdbx_description
1 polymer ?
#
loop_
_entity_poly.entity_id
_entity_poly.type
_entity_poly.pdbx_seq_one_letter_code
_entity_poly.pdbx_strand_id
1 'polypeptide(L)'
;MLQHKAYKFRIYPNQEQELLIVKTIGCVRFVYNYFLNLWNHEYTTTGKGLSYHSCSAMLPQMKRNPETRWLKEVDSIAIQSSLKNLSDSFSRFFKKQNGRPQFKSKKILSKAIPQKI
;
A
#
# COMPACT_ATOMS: atom_id res chain seq x y z
N MET A 1 22.12 25.87 -11.26
CA MET A 1 21.09 24.95 -11.78
C MET A 1 21.30 23.59 -11.13
N LEU A 2 20.32 23.06 -10.39
CA LEU A 2 20.49 21.79 -9.66
C LEU A 2 20.48 20.62 -10.68
N GLN A 3 21.56 19.87 -10.80
CA GLN A 3 21.58 18.65 -11.62
C GLN A 3 21.04 17.47 -10.80
N HIS A 4 19.88 16.94 -11.20
CA HIS A 4 19.33 15.72 -10.62
C HIS A 4 19.96 14.50 -11.29
N LYS A 5 20.58 13.62 -10.51
CA LYS A 5 21.08 12.31 -10.97
C LYS A 5 20.09 11.23 -10.58
N ALA A 6 19.79 10.32 -11.51
CA ALA A 6 18.96 9.15 -11.28
C ALA A 6 19.72 7.89 -11.68
N TYR A 7 19.54 6.81 -10.92
CA TYR A 7 20.16 5.51 -11.19
C TYR A 7 19.11 4.44 -11.40
N LYS A 8 19.37 3.52 -12.34
CA LYS A 8 18.51 2.39 -12.65
C LYS A 8 19.26 1.11 -12.38
N PHE A 9 18.76 0.30 -11.46
CA PHE A 9 19.36 -0.98 -11.09
C PHE A 9 18.36 -2.11 -11.29
N ARG A 10 18.88 -3.29 -11.64
CA ARG A 10 18.12 -4.54 -11.64
C ARG A 10 18.47 -5.31 -10.37
N ILE A 11 17.44 -5.73 -9.65
CA ILE A 11 17.60 -6.62 -8.48
C ILE A 11 17.51 -8.08 -8.94
N TYR A 12 18.28 -8.95 -8.28
CA TYR A 12 18.27 -10.40 -8.47
C TYR A 12 17.99 -11.05 -7.13
N PRO A 13 16.70 -11.11 -6.72
CA PRO A 13 16.33 -11.69 -5.45
C PRO A 13 16.55 -13.20 -5.44
N ASN A 14 16.90 -13.76 -4.28
CA ASN A 14 16.79 -15.19 -4.04
C ASN A 14 15.32 -15.60 -3.78
N GLN A 15 15.05 -16.90 -3.68
CA GLN A 15 13.68 -17.41 -3.52
C GLN A 15 12.96 -16.85 -2.28
N GLU A 16 13.65 -16.70 -1.16
CA GLU A 16 13.07 -16.13 0.07
C GLU A 16 12.70 -14.65 -0.11
N GLN A 17 13.57 -13.89 -0.78
CA GLN A 17 13.35 -12.48 -1.09
C GLN A 17 12.20 -12.30 -2.08
N GLU A 18 12.09 -13.15 -3.11
CA GLU A 18 10.96 -13.15 -4.04
C GLU A 18 9.63 -13.35 -3.29
N LEU A 19 9.59 -14.34 -2.41
CA LEU A 19 8.41 -14.63 -1.59
C LEU A 19 8.06 -13.47 -0.67
N LEU A 20 9.06 -12.86 -0.02
CA LEU A 20 8.85 -11.70 0.84
C LEU A 20 8.34 -10.49 0.05
N ILE A 21 8.87 -10.23 -1.15
CA ILE A 21 8.39 -9.16 -2.04
C ILE A 21 6.92 -9.38 -2.40
N VAL A 22 6.57 -10.61 -2.81
CA VAL A 22 5.19 -10.95 -3.19
C VAL A 22 4.23 -10.78 -2.00
N LYS A 23 4.62 -11.26 -0.81
CA LYS A 23 3.86 -11.07 0.44
C LYS A 23 3.69 -9.59 0.75
N THR A 24 4.76 -8.80 0.67
CA THR A 24 4.76 -7.36 0.94
C THR A 24 3.80 -6.62 0.01
N ILE A 25 3.88 -6.87 -1.30
CA ILE A 25 2.98 -6.28 -2.29
C ILE A 25 1.52 -6.70 -2.03
N GLY A 26 1.29 -7.97 -1.67
CA GLY A 26 -0.02 -8.48 -1.28
C GLY A 26 -0.61 -7.75 -0.07
N CYS A 27 0.16 -7.63 1.00
CA CYS A 27 -0.22 -6.93 2.24
C CYS A 27 -0.52 -5.45 2.01
N VAL A 28 0.38 -4.74 1.30
CA VAL A 28 0.21 -3.33 0.96
C VAL A 28 -1.07 -3.11 0.16
N ARG A 29 -1.35 -3.96 -0.83
CA ARG A 29 -2.55 -3.89 -1.65
C ARG A 29 -3.82 -4.13 -0.83
N PHE A 30 -3.80 -5.15 0.03
CA PHE A 30 -4.94 -5.45 0.91
C PHE A 30 -5.24 -4.30 1.85
N VAL A 31 -4.24 -3.79 2.57
CA VAL A 31 -4.39 -2.66 3.50
C VAL A 31 -4.93 -1.43 2.76
N TYR A 32 -4.33 -1.07 1.62
CA TYR A 32 -4.81 0.07 0.82
C TYR A 32 -6.30 -0.08 0.46
N ASN A 33 -6.69 -1.24 -0.05
CA ASN A 33 -8.07 -1.48 -0.49
C ASN A 33 -9.05 -1.51 0.69
N TYR A 34 -8.67 -2.14 1.80
CA TYR A 34 -9.48 -2.18 3.02
C TYR A 34 -9.80 -0.75 3.52
N PHE A 35 -8.77 0.09 3.65
CA PHE A 35 -8.97 1.46 4.12
C PHE A 35 -9.61 2.37 3.08
N LEU A 36 -9.42 2.12 1.78
CA LEU A 36 -10.18 2.82 0.75
C LEU A 36 -11.68 2.53 0.88
N ASN A 37 -12.05 1.27 1.10
CA ASN A 37 -13.44 0.88 1.32
C ASN A 37 -14.02 1.56 2.56
N LEU A 38 -13.31 1.49 3.69
CA LEU A 38 -13.72 2.13 4.94
C LEU A 38 -13.86 3.64 4.77
N TRP A 39 -12.92 4.28 4.09
CA TRP A 39 -12.98 5.72 3.82
C TRP A 39 -14.20 6.09 2.99
N ASN A 40 -14.48 5.32 1.93
CA ASN A 40 -15.66 5.55 1.10
C ASN A 40 -16.96 5.42 1.91
N HIS A 41 -17.05 4.39 2.76
CA HIS A 41 -18.19 4.18 3.66
C HIS A 41 -18.38 5.34 4.65
N GLU A 42 -17.32 5.75 5.35
CA GLU A 42 -17.38 6.86 6.29
C GLU A 42 -17.80 8.17 5.61
N TYR A 43 -17.30 8.40 4.40
CA TYR A 43 -17.65 9.57 3.61
C TYR A 43 -19.11 9.55 3.18
N THR A 44 -19.67 8.40 2.79
CA THR A 44 -21.10 8.30 2.44
C THR A 44 -22.02 8.52 3.63
N THR A 45 -21.60 8.10 4.83
CA THR A 45 -22.44 8.18 6.04
C THR A 45 -22.35 9.54 6.73
N THR A 46 -21.16 10.14 6.79
CA THR A 46 -20.90 11.34 7.60
C THR A 46 -20.61 12.59 6.77
N GLY A 47 -20.37 12.44 5.46
CA GLY A 47 -19.84 13.49 4.59
C GLY A 47 -18.37 13.83 4.86
N LYS A 48 -17.72 13.18 5.84
CA LYS A 48 -16.33 13.41 6.23
C LYS A 48 -15.49 12.18 5.91
N GLY A 49 -14.28 12.43 5.41
CA GLY A 49 -13.31 11.37 5.16
C GLY A 49 -12.59 10.93 6.43
N LEU A 50 -11.78 9.87 6.30
CA LEU A 50 -10.84 9.48 7.34
C LEU A 50 -9.57 10.35 7.31
N SER A 51 -8.68 10.12 8.27
CA SER A 51 -7.33 10.66 8.29
C SER A 51 -6.28 9.54 8.36
N TYR A 52 -5.04 9.85 7.97
CA TYR A 52 -3.92 8.93 8.18
C TYR A 52 -3.81 8.45 9.64
N HIS A 53 -3.96 9.36 10.61
CA HIS A 53 -3.84 9.04 12.03
C HIS A 53 -4.92 8.05 12.49
N SER A 54 -6.19 8.26 12.09
CA SER A 54 -7.27 7.31 12.39
C SER A 54 -7.01 5.94 11.76
N CYS A 55 -6.55 5.90 10.51
CA CYS A 55 -6.27 4.62 9.83
C CYS A 55 -5.07 3.90 10.44
N SER A 56 -4.00 4.63 10.79
CA SER A 56 -2.79 4.01 11.36
C SER A 56 -3.04 3.46 12.77
N ALA A 57 -3.90 4.11 13.57
CA ALA A 57 -4.31 3.64 14.89
C ALA A 57 -5.07 2.30 14.84
N MET A 58 -5.73 1.96 13.72
CA MET A 58 -6.41 0.68 13.54
C MET A 58 -5.45 -0.47 13.18
N LEU A 59 -4.27 -0.18 12.63
CA LEU A 59 -3.32 -1.21 12.17
C LEU A 59 -2.87 -2.18 13.28
N PRO A 60 -2.54 -1.75 14.51
CA PRO A 60 -2.16 -2.67 15.57
C PRO A 60 -3.25 -3.70 15.89
N GLN A 61 -4.52 -3.28 15.92
CA GLN A 61 -5.66 -4.18 16.16
C GLN A 61 -5.83 -5.15 14.99
N MET A 62 -5.76 -4.65 13.75
CA MET A 62 -5.80 -5.46 12.54
C MET A 62 -4.69 -6.53 12.52
N LYS A 63 -3.46 -6.18 12.94
CA LYS A 63 -2.35 -7.15 13.05
C LYS A 63 -2.52 -8.17 14.18
N ARG A 64 -3.39 -7.92 15.17
CA ARG A 64 -3.70 -8.85 16.26
C ARG A 64 -4.84 -9.81 15.90
N ASN A 65 -5.76 -9.39 15.03
CA ASN A 65 -6.87 -10.23 14.58
C ASN A 65 -6.33 -11.51 13.87
N PRO A 66 -6.82 -12.71 14.24
CA PRO A 66 -6.43 -13.97 13.60
C PRO A 66 -6.54 -13.96 12.06
N GLU A 67 -7.61 -13.38 11.52
CA GLU A 67 -7.91 -13.33 10.07
C GLU A 67 -6.89 -12.50 9.27
N THR A 68 -6.24 -11.54 9.94
CA THR A 68 -5.30 -10.59 9.32
C THR A 68 -3.91 -10.62 9.97
N ARG A 69 -3.61 -11.68 10.74
CA ARG A 69 -2.32 -11.84 11.45
C ARG A 69 -1.13 -11.92 10.51
N TRP A 70 -1.32 -12.42 9.29
CA TRP A 70 -0.31 -12.50 8.22
C TRP A 70 0.27 -11.12 7.83
N LEU A 71 -0.39 -10.02 8.17
CA LEU A 71 0.17 -8.66 8.04
C LEU A 71 1.40 -8.40 8.93
N LYS A 72 1.70 -9.29 9.88
CA LYS A 72 2.93 -9.25 10.69
C LYS A 72 4.14 -9.86 9.99
N GLU A 73 3.94 -10.60 8.90
CA GLU A 73 5.02 -11.28 8.18
C GLU A 73 5.86 -10.32 7.32
N VAL A 74 5.38 -9.10 7.11
CA VAL A 74 6.03 -8.11 6.24
C VAL A 74 6.40 -6.85 7.02
N ASP A 75 7.31 -6.08 6.43
CA ASP A 75 7.76 -4.83 7.02
C ASP A 75 6.60 -3.86 7.32
N SER A 76 6.66 -3.27 8.52
CA SER A 76 5.62 -2.37 9.00
C SER A 76 5.62 -1.02 8.28
N ILE A 77 6.78 -0.57 7.77
CA ILE A 77 6.93 0.70 7.07
C ILE A 77 6.23 0.61 5.71
N ALA A 78 6.35 -0.51 5.00
CA ALA A 78 5.63 -0.75 3.75
C ALA A 78 4.10 -0.63 3.94
N ILE A 79 3.55 -1.24 4.98
CA ILE A 79 2.13 -1.16 5.32
C ILE A 79 1.72 0.29 5.66
N GLN A 80 2.48 0.98 6.52
CA GLN A 80 2.17 2.37 6.87
C GLN A 80 2.27 3.33 5.67
N SER A 81 3.25 3.11 4.79
CA SER A 81 3.43 3.86 3.55
C SER A 81 2.21 3.74 2.64
N SER A 82 1.56 2.56 2.60
CA SER A 82 0.31 2.37 1.85
C SER A 82 -0.82 3.30 2.33
N LEU A 83 -0.93 3.53 3.64
CA LEU A 83 -1.91 4.45 4.22
C LEU A 83 -1.55 5.92 3.95
N LYS A 84 -0.26 6.27 4.04
CA LYS A 84 0.22 7.61 3.67
C LYS A 84 -0.15 7.93 2.22
N ASN A 85 0.10 6.99 1.31
CA ASN A 85 -0.23 7.14 -0.10
C ASN A 85 -1.75 7.28 -0.32
N LEU A 86 -2.58 6.54 0.42
CA LEU A 86 -4.04 6.69 0.36
C LEU A 86 -4.48 8.07 0.85
N SER A 87 -3.97 8.52 2.01
CA SER A 87 -4.28 9.83 2.57
C SER A 87 -3.83 10.97 1.65
N ASP A 88 -2.65 10.87 1.04
CA ASP A 88 -2.16 11.84 0.06
C ASP A 88 -3.04 11.85 -1.20
N SER A 89 -3.47 10.68 -1.67
CA SER A 89 -4.37 10.57 -2.84
C SER A 89 -5.70 11.31 -2.59
N PHE A 90 -6.29 11.16 -1.41
CA PHE A 90 -7.49 11.92 -1.04
C PHE A 90 -7.21 13.42 -0.89
N SER A 91 -6.09 13.81 -0.27
CA SER A 91 -5.68 15.21 -0.16
C SER A 91 -5.58 15.88 -1.54
N ARG A 92 -4.95 15.22 -2.52
CA ARG A 92 -4.86 15.68 -3.91
C ARG A 92 -6.21 15.73 -4.61
N PHE A 93 -7.08 14.75 -4.36
CA PHE A 93 -8.44 14.72 -4.89
C PHE A 93 -9.24 15.94 -4.42
N PHE A 94 -9.24 16.25 -3.13
CA PHE A 94 -9.93 17.43 -2.60
C PHE A 94 -9.34 18.76 -3.09
N LYS A 95 -8.04 18.80 -3.37
CA LYS A 95 -7.38 19.95 -4.03
C LYS A 95 -7.63 20.02 -5.54
N LYS A 96 -8.46 19.14 -6.11
CA LYS A 96 -8.75 19.03 -7.55
C LYS A 96 -7.50 18.81 -8.41
N GLN A 97 -6.44 18.23 -7.85
CA GLN A 97 -5.18 17.95 -8.56
C GLN A 97 -5.21 16.61 -9.29
N ASN A 98 -5.96 15.63 -8.76
CA ASN A 98 -6.09 14.27 -9.30
C ASN A 98 -7.54 13.77 -9.16
N GLY A 99 -7.86 12.69 -9.86
CA GLY A 99 -9.13 11.98 -9.69
C GLY A 99 -9.26 11.25 -8.35
N ARG A 100 -10.46 10.73 -8.08
CA ARG A 100 -10.77 9.98 -6.85
C ARG A 100 -9.86 8.74 -6.72
N PRO A 101 -9.38 8.39 -5.51
CA PRO A 101 -8.64 7.16 -5.30
C PRO A 101 -9.45 5.92 -5.69
N GLN A 102 -8.80 4.95 -6.34
CA GLN A 102 -9.41 3.72 -6.84
C GLN A 102 -8.77 2.47 -6.23
N PHE A 103 -9.55 1.38 -6.18
CA PHE A 103 -9.07 0.08 -5.72
C PHE A 103 -7.86 -0.39 -6.54
N LYS A 104 -6.87 -0.94 -5.84
CA LYS A 104 -5.67 -1.52 -6.44
C LYS A 104 -5.96 -2.95 -6.88
N SER A 105 -5.79 -3.22 -8.17
CA SER A 105 -5.87 -4.57 -8.73
C SER A 105 -4.58 -5.36 -8.51
N LYS A 106 -4.68 -6.70 -8.54
CA LYS A 106 -3.48 -7.54 -8.63
C LYS A 106 -2.93 -7.36 -10.04
N LYS A 107 -1.73 -6.84 -10.18
CA LYS A 107 -1.01 -6.91 -11.46
C LYS A 107 -0.12 -8.15 -11.41
N ILE A 108 -0.35 -9.08 -12.32
CA ILE A 108 0.59 -10.19 -12.54
C ILE A 108 1.74 -9.57 -13.35
N LEU A 109 2.89 -9.35 -12.70
CA LEU A 109 4.10 -9.08 -13.45
C LEU A 109 4.47 -10.37 -14.18
N SER A 110 4.21 -10.41 -15.49
CA SER A 110 4.71 -11.48 -16.36
C SER A 110 6.24 -11.49 -16.28
N LYS A 111 6.79 -12.55 -15.68
CA LYS A 111 8.18 -13.04 -15.77
C LYS A 111 9.24 -11.96 -16.07
N ALA A 112 9.81 -11.35 -15.03
CA ALA A 112 11.09 -10.65 -15.15
C ALA A 112 12.09 -11.03 -14.06
N ILE A 113 11.93 -12.21 -13.46
CA ILE A 113 12.95 -12.83 -12.61
C ILE A 113 13.55 -14.01 -13.38
N PRO A 114 14.49 -13.79 -14.31
CA PRO A 114 15.33 -14.86 -14.80
C PRO A 114 16.20 -15.29 -13.62
N GLN A 115 15.90 -16.44 -13.04
CA GLN A 115 16.87 -17.19 -12.26
C GLN A 115 17.96 -17.59 -13.26
N LYS A 116 19.11 -16.90 -13.22
CA LYS A 116 20.31 -17.40 -13.89
C LYS A 116 20.86 -18.52 -13.02
N ILE A 117 20.84 -19.73 -13.59
CA ILE A 117 21.64 -20.89 -13.19
C ILE A 117 23.12 -20.49 -13.22
#